data_AF-A0A7J2J6T4-F1
#
_entry.id   AF-A0A7J2J6T4-F1
#
_cell.length_a   1.000
_cell.length_b   1.000
_cell.length_c   1.000
_cell.angle_alpha   90.00
_cell.angle_beta   90.00
_cell.angle_gamma   90.00
#
_symmetry.space_group_name_H-M   'P 1'
#
loop_
_entity.id
_entity.type
_entity.pdbx_description
1 polymer ?
#
loop_
_entity_poly.entity_id
_entity_poly.type
_entity_poly.pdbx_seq_one_letter_code
_entity_poly.pdbx_strand_id
1 'polypeptide(L)'
;YQEWFIKRCLHALAETNSSSLEEAKKLAETSRRRNVGITVETRPDWAREEHVDHMLSMGVTRVEIGVQNIYDDIYRFVNRGHTVQDVVEATRILKDSGLKVVYHMMPGLPGSNFNRDLEAFRTIFSDSRFKPDMLKIYPCLVLKGTKAYEWWKRGEYRPYTTEEAANLIVEVKRIIPPWIRIMRVQRDIPAYLIEAGVKRSDLRQLVQEKLKKLGVRCRCIRCREVGHRWLKEGVKPDPDQVKVYTNREEASEGLDLFISAEDRINDVLIGYLRLRIPSEKAHRPEINEKPSAIIRELHVYGPLVPVGRHFEKAWQHKGYGAILLAEAERIAKEEYDKQKILVTSALGTKMYYMRFGYKYDGPYMSKELKN
;
A
#
# COMPACT_ATOMS: atom_id res chain seq x y z
N TYR A 1 10.56 -17.04 -17.24
CA TYR A 1 9.09 -16.89 -17.33
C TYR A 1 8.59 -15.53 -16.81
N GLN A 2 8.95 -15.12 -15.59
CA GLN A 2 8.45 -13.87 -14.98
C GLN A 2 8.71 -12.62 -15.85
N GLU A 3 9.96 -12.43 -16.31
CA GLU A 3 10.31 -11.31 -17.21
C GLU A 3 9.53 -11.33 -18.52
N TRP A 4 9.33 -12.50 -19.11
CA TRP A 4 8.51 -12.65 -20.31
C TRP A 4 7.06 -12.21 -20.05
N PHE A 5 6.48 -12.60 -18.91
CA PHE A 5 5.11 -12.23 -18.56
C PHE A 5 4.96 -10.71 -18.44
N ILE A 6 5.86 -10.06 -17.67
CA ILE A 6 5.87 -8.60 -17.53
C ILE A 6 6.09 -7.93 -18.89
N LYS A 7 7.05 -8.41 -19.70
CA LYS A 7 7.30 -7.89 -21.06
C LYS A 7 6.03 -7.92 -21.91
N ARG A 8 5.27 -9.01 -21.90
CA ARG A 8 4.02 -9.13 -22.67
C ARG A 8 2.93 -8.17 -22.16
N CYS A 9 2.84 -7.94 -20.86
CA CYS A 9 1.95 -6.91 -20.31
C CYS A 9 2.34 -5.50 -20.80
N LEU A 10 3.64 -5.19 -20.81
CA LEU A 10 4.15 -3.90 -21.29
C LEU A 10 3.95 -3.73 -22.81
N HIS A 11 4.07 -4.79 -23.60
CA HIS A 11 3.72 -4.75 -25.03
C HIS A 11 2.26 -4.36 -25.26
N ALA A 12 1.34 -4.95 -24.50
CA ALA A 12 -0.08 -4.60 -24.61
C ALA A 12 -0.36 -3.14 -24.21
N LEU A 13 0.41 -2.60 -23.26
CA LEU A 13 0.31 -1.21 -22.84
C LEU A 13 0.94 -0.25 -23.86
N ALA A 14 2.04 -0.63 -24.50
CA ALA A 14 2.73 0.17 -25.51
C ALA A 14 2.17 0.00 -26.93
N GLU A 15 1.31 -1.00 -27.15
CA GLU A 15 0.76 -1.39 -28.47
C GLU A 15 1.86 -1.71 -29.50
N THR A 16 3.00 -2.21 -29.03
CA THR A 16 4.14 -2.58 -29.86
C THR A 16 4.94 -3.72 -29.21
N ASN A 17 5.74 -4.43 -30.00
CA ASN A 17 6.63 -5.48 -29.52
C ASN A 17 8.06 -4.94 -29.31
N SER A 18 8.82 -5.65 -28.49
CA SER A 18 10.24 -5.38 -28.23
C SER A 18 11.03 -6.67 -28.06
N SER A 19 12.35 -6.57 -28.27
CA SER A 19 13.29 -7.68 -28.16
C SER A 19 13.49 -8.11 -26.70
N SER A 20 13.56 -7.13 -25.79
CA SER A 20 13.93 -7.32 -24.38
C SER A 20 12.95 -6.66 -23.41
N LEU A 21 13.01 -7.04 -22.13
CA LEU A 21 12.21 -6.40 -21.09
C LEU A 21 12.59 -4.91 -20.91
N GLU A 22 13.88 -4.56 -21.01
CA GLU A 22 14.34 -3.18 -20.89
C GLU A 22 13.80 -2.28 -22.01
N GLU A 23 13.77 -2.79 -23.24
CA GLU A 23 13.16 -2.07 -24.37
C GLU A 23 11.65 -1.90 -24.16
N ALA A 24 10.94 -2.95 -23.70
CA ALA A 24 9.52 -2.86 -23.35
C ALA A 24 9.25 -1.80 -22.26
N LYS A 25 10.13 -1.73 -21.25
CA LYS A 25 10.04 -0.72 -20.17
C LYS A 25 10.20 0.68 -20.74
N LYS A 26 11.20 0.92 -21.59
CA LYS A 26 11.42 2.24 -22.23
C LYS A 26 10.24 2.68 -23.08
N LEU A 27 9.64 1.77 -23.86
CA LEU A 27 8.44 2.06 -24.65
C LEU A 27 7.23 2.37 -23.74
N ALA A 28 7.10 1.67 -22.62
CA ALA A 28 6.04 1.91 -21.64
C ALA A 28 6.18 3.25 -20.89
N GLU A 29 7.38 3.81 -20.77
CA GLU A 29 7.62 5.11 -20.12
C GLU A 29 6.95 6.26 -20.89
N THR A 30 6.87 6.19 -22.22
CA THR A 30 6.28 7.22 -23.09
C THR A 30 4.93 6.84 -23.73
N SER A 31 4.44 5.61 -23.49
CA SER A 31 3.15 5.14 -24.03
C SER A 31 1.97 6.07 -23.72
N ARG A 32 1.02 6.13 -24.65
CA ARG A 32 -0.29 6.78 -24.46
C ARG A 32 -1.01 6.24 -23.21
N ARG A 33 -0.95 4.93 -22.97
CA ARG A 33 -1.46 4.31 -21.74
C ARG A 33 -0.32 4.28 -20.73
N ARG A 34 -0.37 5.14 -19.71
CA ARG A 34 0.72 5.24 -18.73
C ARG A 34 0.69 4.07 -17.75
N ASN A 35 1.81 3.37 -17.59
CA ASN A 35 2.01 2.48 -16.46
C ASN A 35 2.27 3.32 -15.20
N VAL A 36 1.28 3.40 -14.31
CA VAL A 36 1.37 4.16 -13.04
C VAL A 36 1.72 3.29 -11.83
N GLY A 37 2.12 2.03 -12.07
CA GLY A 37 2.63 1.13 -11.06
C GLY A 37 2.37 -0.33 -11.42
N ILE A 38 3.29 -1.19 -11.01
CA ILE A 38 3.15 -2.65 -11.03
C ILE A 38 3.06 -3.13 -9.59
N THR A 39 2.07 -3.99 -9.31
CA THR A 39 1.90 -4.67 -8.02
C THR A 39 2.07 -6.16 -8.23
N VAL A 40 2.89 -6.80 -7.41
CA VAL A 40 3.03 -8.25 -7.36
C VAL A 40 2.58 -8.76 -5.99
N GLU A 41 1.98 -9.94 -5.96
CA GLU A 41 1.57 -10.62 -4.74
C GLU A 41 2.52 -11.80 -4.50
N THR A 42 3.03 -11.95 -3.28
CA THR A 42 4.00 -12.99 -2.95
C THR A 42 3.80 -13.51 -1.52
N ARG A 43 4.48 -14.61 -1.20
CA ARG A 43 4.64 -15.09 0.17
C ARG A 43 5.80 -14.35 0.85
N PRO A 44 5.77 -14.17 2.18
CA PRO A 44 6.86 -13.53 2.91
C PRO A 44 8.24 -14.15 2.64
N ASP A 45 8.33 -15.47 2.59
CA ASP A 45 9.57 -16.22 2.36
C ASP A 45 10.15 -16.06 0.94
N TRP A 46 9.39 -15.46 0.02
CA TRP A 46 9.76 -15.15 -1.38
C TRP A 46 9.93 -13.64 -1.61
N ALA A 47 10.28 -12.90 -0.56
CA ALA A 47 10.57 -11.47 -0.58
C ALA A 47 11.93 -11.16 0.08
N ARG A 48 12.92 -12.02 -0.17
CA ARG A 48 14.34 -11.82 0.18
C ARG A 48 15.00 -10.83 -0.78
N GLU A 49 16.20 -10.37 -0.46
CA GLU A 49 16.96 -9.37 -1.23
C GLU A 49 17.02 -9.70 -2.73
N GLU A 50 17.42 -10.92 -3.10
CA GLU A 50 17.48 -11.37 -4.51
C GLU A 50 16.13 -11.30 -5.23
N HIS A 51 15.04 -11.61 -4.53
CA HIS A 51 13.69 -11.55 -5.08
C HIS A 51 13.25 -10.10 -5.28
N VAL A 52 13.56 -9.24 -4.33
CA VAL A 52 13.25 -7.81 -4.38
C VAL A 52 14.03 -7.12 -5.49
N ASP A 53 15.29 -7.50 -5.69
CA ASP A 53 16.11 -7.03 -6.82
C ASP A 53 15.49 -7.38 -8.17
N HIS A 54 15.01 -8.62 -8.31
CA HIS A 54 14.30 -9.07 -9.50
C HIS A 54 12.96 -8.36 -9.69
N MET A 55 12.21 -8.09 -8.60
CA MET A 55 10.98 -7.29 -8.68
C MET A 55 11.27 -5.87 -9.17
N LEU A 56 12.30 -5.20 -8.63
CA LEU A 56 12.70 -3.87 -9.03
C LEU A 56 13.15 -3.82 -10.50
N SER A 57 13.92 -4.82 -10.97
CA SER A 57 14.34 -4.89 -12.38
C SER A 57 13.13 -4.97 -13.33
N MET A 58 12.05 -5.62 -12.91
CA MET A 58 10.78 -5.67 -13.65
C MET A 58 9.92 -4.39 -13.56
N GLY A 59 10.33 -3.39 -12.79
CA GLY A 59 9.58 -2.13 -12.60
C GLY A 59 8.44 -2.24 -11.58
N VAL A 60 8.50 -3.22 -10.67
CA VAL A 60 7.57 -3.33 -9.54
C VAL A 60 7.67 -2.09 -8.66
N THR A 61 6.53 -1.58 -8.20
CA THR A 61 6.47 -0.43 -7.29
C THR A 61 5.78 -0.75 -5.96
N ARG A 62 5.08 -1.90 -5.89
CA ARG A 62 4.32 -2.33 -4.73
C ARG A 62 4.35 -3.84 -4.62
N VAL A 63 4.52 -4.34 -3.40
CA VAL A 63 4.48 -5.76 -3.10
C VAL A 63 3.40 -6.00 -2.06
N GLU A 64 2.57 -7.00 -2.33
CA GLU A 64 1.62 -7.52 -1.38
C GLU A 64 2.13 -8.82 -0.80
N ILE A 65 2.30 -8.83 0.52
CA ILE A 65 2.72 -10.00 1.25
C ILE A 65 1.48 -10.68 1.82
N GLY A 66 1.36 -11.98 1.54
CA GLY A 66 0.35 -12.85 2.10
C GLY A 66 0.57 -13.18 3.58
N VAL A 67 0.54 -12.18 4.46
CA VAL A 67 0.75 -12.28 5.93
C VAL A 67 -0.34 -13.12 6.60
N GLN A 68 -1.61 -12.83 6.33
CA GLN A 68 -2.81 -13.48 6.87
C GLN A 68 -3.03 -13.28 8.37
N ASN A 69 -2.04 -13.54 9.21
CA ASN A 69 -2.06 -13.33 10.65
C ASN A 69 -0.65 -12.99 11.15
N ILE A 70 -0.41 -12.84 12.45
CA ILE A 70 0.93 -12.56 12.99
C ILE A 70 1.31 -13.51 14.13
N TYR A 71 0.75 -14.71 14.14
CA TYR A 71 1.07 -15.73 15.13
C TYR A 71 1.50 -17.04 14.46
N ASP A 72 2.69 -17.54 14.81
CA ASP A 72 3.27 -18.74 14.21
C ASP A 72 2.49 -20.03 14.54
N ASP A 73 1.79 -20.09 15.67
CA ASP A 73 0.91 -21.22 15.99
C ASP A 73 -0.27 -21.31 15.01
N ILE A 74 -0.85 -20.18 14.58
CA ILE A 74 -1.86 -20.16 13.52
C ILE A 74 -1.25 -20.64 12.21
N TYR A 75 -0.06 -20.17 11.85
CA TYR A 75 0.64 -20.62 10.64
C TYR A 75 0.88 -22.13 10.64
N ARG A 76 1.39 -22.69 11.75
CA ARG A 76 1.55 -24.15 11.90
C ARG A 76 0.21 -24.87 11.79
N PHE A 77 -0.84 -24.36 12.43
CA PHE A 77 -2.17 -24.97 12.41
C PHE A 77 -2.76 -25.02 10.98
N VAL A 78 -2.66 -23.92 10.24
CA VAL A 78 -3.16 -23.82 8.85
C VAL A 78 -2.14 -24.24 7.79
N ASN A 79 -1.02 -24.84 8.20
CA ASN A 79 0.06 -25.32 7.34
C ASN A 79 0.59 -24.26 6.35
N ARG A 80 0.87 -23.05 6.86
CA ARG A 80 1.56 -21.99 6.11
C ARG A 80 3.06 -22.23 6.14
N GLY A 81 3.69 -22.17 4.97
CA GLY A 81 5.14 -22.44 4.81
C GLY A 81 6.06 -21.26 5.12
N HIS A 82 5.63 -20.31 5.96
CA HIS A 82 6.43 -19.16 6.39
C HIS A 82 6.15 -18.85 7.85
N THR A 83 7.03 -18.05 8.45
CA THR A 83 6.98 -17.61 9.83
C THR A 83 6.66 -16.12 9.94
N VAL A 84 6.38 -15.64 11.14
CA VAL A 84 6.27 -14.21 11.43
C VAL A 84 7.61 -13.51 11.18
N GLN A 85 8.73 -14.19 11.42
CA GLN A 85 10.06 -13.62 11.13
C GLN A 85 10.25 -13.38 9.63
N ASP A 86 9.75 -14.27 8.77
CA ASP A 86 9.76 -14.03 7.32
C ASP A 86 8.95 -12.78 6.93
N VAL A 87 7.83 -12.52 7.63
CA VAL A 87 7.03 -11.28 7.42
C VAL A 87 7.82 -10.04 7.82
N VAL A 88 8.47 -10.07 8.99
CA VAL A 88 9.27 -8.96 9.50
C VAL A 88 10.41 -8.66 8.54
N GLU A 89 11.15 -9.68 8.13
CA GLU A 89 12.31 -9.53 7.26
C GLU A 89 11.92 -9.07 5.85
N ALA A 90 10.90 -9.69 5.25
CA ALA A 90 10.36 -9.25 3.97
C ALA A 90 9.90 -7.79 4.01
N THR A 91 9.26 -7.37 5.09
CA THR A 91 8.81 -5.98 5.25
C THR A 91 9.99 -5.02 5.30
N ARG A 92 11.03 -5.33 6.07
CA ARG A 92 12.25 -4.54 6.15
C ARG A 92 12.92 -4.38 4.79
N ILE A 93 13.19 -5.49 4.11
CA ILE A 93 13.84 -5.50 2.79
C ILE A 93 13.03 -4.68 1.79
N LEU A 94 11.71 -4.88 1.73
CA LEU A 94 10.85 -4.13 0.80
C LEU A 94 10.85 -2.63 1.10
N LYS A 95 10.78 -2.24 2.38
CA LYS A 95 10.81 -0.83 2.77
C LYS A 95 12.15 -0.19 2.44
N ASP A 96 13.25 -0.85 2.80
CA ASP A 96 14.61 -0.38 2.52
C ASP A 96 14.92 -0.35 1.03
N SER A 97 14.24 -1.15 0.22
CA SER A 97 14.30 -1.11 -1.25
C SER A 97 13.32 -0.11 -1.88
N GLY A 98 12.69 0.73 -1.08
CA GLY A 98 11.81 1.78 -1.57
C GLY A 98 10.41 1.32 -2.02
N LEU A 99 10.03 0.06 -1.86
CA LEU A 99 8.76 -0.47 -2.34
C LEU A 99 7.62 -0.18 -1.36
N LYS A 100 6.40 -0.01 -1.88
CA LYS A 100 5.18 0.04 -1.07
C LYS A 100 4.82 -1.36 -0.57
N VAL A 101 4.45 -1.49 0.70
CA VAL A 101 4.15 -2.78 1.34
C VAL A 101 2.67 -2.88 1.67
N VAL A 102 2.01 -3.92 1.13
CA VAL A 102 0.62 -4.26 1.44
C VAL A 102 0.60 -5.55 2.25
N TYR A 103 -0.13 -5.57 3.36
CA TYR A 103 -0.45 -6.81 4.04
C TYR A 103 -1.84 -7.30 3.60
N HIS A 104 -1.88 -8.55 3.14
CA HIS A 104 -3.13 -9.29 3.03
C HIS A 104 -3.40 -9.98 4.37
N MET A 105 -4.39 -9.50 5.11
CA MET A 105 -4.80 -10.00 6.42
C MET A 105 -6.09 -10.82 6.30
N MET A 106 -6.12 -11.99 6.95
CA MET A 106 -7.27 -12.89 6.97
C MET A 106 -7.75 -13.12 8.41
N PRO A 107 -8.62 -12.24 8.94
CA PRO A 107 -9.22 -12.48 10.25
C PRO A 107 -10.15 -13.71 10.22
N GLY A 108 -10.28 -14.39 11.35
CA GLY A 108 -11.13 -15.57 11.50
C GLY A 108 -10.50 -16.84 10.95
N LEU A 109 -9.17 -16.90 10.80
CA LEU A 109 -8.48 -18.15 10.48
C LEU A 109 -8.72 -19.20 11.58
N PRO A 110 -8.71 -20.51 11.23
CA PRO A 110 -8.73 -21.58 12.22
C PRO A 110 -7.61 -21.40 13.27
N GLY A 111 -7.97 -21.50 14.56
CA GLY A 111 -7.07 -21.20 15.68
C GLY A 111 -7.03 -19.72 16.12
N SER A 112 -7.77 -18.83 15.46
CA SER A 112 -7.97 -17.44 15.88
C SER A 112 -9.37 -17.17 16.45
N ASN A 113 -9.55 -15.97 17.00
CA ASN A 113 -10.82 -15.44 17.48
C ASN A 113 -10.82 -13.91 17.40
N PHE A 114 -11.95 -13.29 17.75
CA PHE A 114 -12.16 -11.84 17.58
C PHE A 114 -11.10 -11.00 18.29
N ASN A 115 -10.82 -11.32 19.57
CA ASN A 115 -9.87 -10.57 20.38
C ASN A 115 -8.46 -10.73 19.84
N ARG A 116 -8.10 -11.95 19.43
CA ARG A 116 -6.80 -12.28 18.87
C ARG A 116 -6.56 -11.58 17.53
N ASP A 117 -7.56 -11.53 16.66
CA ASP A 117 -7.44 -10.80 15.39
C ASP A 117 -7.37 -9.30 15.61
N LEU A 118 -8.15 -8.74 16.55
CA LEU A 118 -8.08 -7.32 16.88
C LEU A 118 -6.70 -6.94 17.43
N GLU A 119 -6.12 -7.81 18.27
CA GLU A 119 -4.77 -7.62 18.80
C GLU A 119 -3.69 -7.74 17.72
N ALA A 120 -3.87 -8.66 16.76
CA ALA A 120 -3.02 -8.72 15.59
C ALA A 120 -3.03 -7.41 14.79
N PHE A 121 -4.20 -6.79 14.59
CA PHE A 121 -4.29 -5.49 13.94
C PHE A 121 -3.63 -4.37 14.76
N ARG A 122 -3.80 -4.35 16.08
CA ARG A 122 -3.09 -3.38 16.94
C ARG A 122 -1.58 -3.53 16.79
N THR A 123 -1.09 -4.75 16.88
CA THR A 123 0.34 -5.04 16.78
C THR A 123 0.92 -4.58 15.44
N ILE A 124 0.30 -4.91 14.30
CA ILE A 124 0.84 -4.45 13.00
C ILE A 124 0.80 -2.92 12.84
N PHE A 125 -0.02 -2.21 13.62
CA PHE A 125 -0.10 -0.74 13.62
C PHE A 125 0.87 -0.10 14.60
N SER A 126 1.25 -0.76 15.70
CA SER A 126 2.07 -0.18 16.76
C SER A 126 3.52 -0.68 16.76
N ASP A 127 3.75 -1.95 16.47
CA ASP A 127 5.08 -2.57 16.47
C ASP A 127 5.84 -2.18 15.20
N SER A 128 7.03 -1.61 15.40
CA SER A 128 7.89 -1.07 14.33
C SER A 128 8.29 -2.14 13.31
N ARG A 129 8.29 -3.42 13.66
CA ARG A 129 8.66 -4.52 12.74
C ARG A 129 7.70 -4.69 11.57
N PHE A 130 6.47 -4.17 11.66
CA PHE A 130 5.41 -4.37 10.66
C PHE A 130 5.04 -3.09 9.90
N LYS A 131 4.24 -2.20 10.51
CA LYS A 131 3.82 -0.88 9.97
C LYS A 131 3.54 -0.87 8.45
N PRO A 132 2.63 -1.71 7.90
CA PRO A 132 2.39 -1.75 6.45
C PRO A 132 1.81 -0.42 5.93
N ASP A 133 2.01 -0.12 4.66
CA ASP A 133 1.41 1.08 4.04
C ASP A 133 -0.07 0.88 3.74
N MET A 134 -0.45 -0.35 3.42
CA MET A 134 -1.78 -0.68 2.95
C MET A 134 -2.24 -2.05 3.47
N LEU A 135 -3.56 -2.22 3.55
CA LEU A 135 -4.19 -3.48 3.93
C LEU A 135 -5.19 -3.96 2.89
N LYS A 136 -5.23 -5.27 2.67
CA LYS A 136 -6.41 -6.01 2.20
C LYS A 136 -6.91 -6.88 3.35
N ILE A 137 -8.17 -6.72 3.76
CA ILE A 137 -8.75 -7.44 4.90
C ILE A 137 -9.82 -8.39 4.40
N TYR A 138 -9.50 -9.68 4.32
CA TYR A 138 -10.38 -10.73 3.79
C TYR A 138 -10.71 -11.75 4.88
N PRO A 139 -11.88 -11.64 5.55
CA PRO A 139 -12.31 -12.67 6.50
C PRO A 139 -12.20 -14.07 5.90
N CYS A 140 -11.71 -15.04 6.68
CA CYS A 140 -11.54 -16.40 6.21
C CYS A 140 -12.89 -17.01 5.79
N LEU A 141 -12.90 -17.68 4.64
CA LEU A 141 -14.08 -18.31 4.06
C LEU A 141 -13.88 -19.81 3.98
N VAL A 142 -14.99 -20.55 4.03
CA VAL A 142 -15.02 -21.99 3.79
C VAL A 142 -15.42 -22.25 2.34
N LEU A 143 -14.52 -22.84 1.58
CA LEU A 143 -14.72 -23.21 0.17
C LEU A 143 -14.55 -24.72 0.01
N LYS A 144 -15.38 -25.36 -0.82
CA LYS A 144 -15.23 -26.78 -1.16
C LYS A 144 -13.81 -27.09 -1.66
N GLY A 145 -13.30 -28.27 -1.28
CA GLY A 145 -11.95 -28.71 -1.66
C GLY A 145 -10.81 -28.07 -0.85
N THR A 146 -11.12 -27.39 0.26
CA THR A 146 -10.10 -26.83 1.17
C THR A 146 -10.11 -27.54 2.52
N LYS A 147 -8.96 -27.53 3.22
CA LYS A 147 -8.85 -28.05 4.59
C LYS A 147 -9.81 -27.36 5.57
N ALA A 148 -10.10 -26.07 5.34
CA ALA A 148 -11.10 -25.33 6.10
C ALA A 148 -12.51 -25.90 5.94
N TYR A 149 -12.86 -26.44 4.77
CA TYR A 149 -14.13 -27.13 4.56
C TYR A 149 -14.20 -28.45 5.30
N GLU A 150 -13.11 -29.22 5.35
CA GLU A 150 -13.04 -30.44 6.14
C GLU A 150 -13.24 -30.17 7.63
N TRP A 151 -12.52 -29.18 8.19
CA TRP A 151 -12.67 -28.76 9.59
C TRP A 151 -14.09 -28.28 9.89
N TRP A 152 -14.68 -27.47 9.00
CA TRP A 152 -16.04 -26.99 9.14
C TRP A 152 -17.06 -28.14 9.11
N LYS A 153 -16.91 -29.10 8.20
CA LYS A 153 -17.78 -30.29 8.12
C LYS A 153 -17.71 -31.17 9.36
N ARG A 154 -16.57 -31.23 10.03
CA ARG A 154 -16.38 -31.95 11.31
C ARG A 154 -16.80 -31.14 12.55
N GLY A 155 -17.20 -29.88 12.39
CA GLY A 155 -17.56 -28.99 13.50
C GLY A 155 -16.35 -28.40 14.26
N GLU A 156 -15.13 -28.60 13.75
CA GLU A 156 -13.87 -28.15 14.37
C GLU A 156 -13.55 -26.67 14.04
N TYR A 157 -14.25 -26.08 13.07
CA TYR A 157 -14.01 -24.71 12.63
C TYR A 157 -15.31 -23.98 12.31
N ARG A 158 -15.47 -22.77 12.85
CA ARG A 158 -16.57 -21.85 12.55
C ARG A 158 -16.00 -20.54 11.99
N PRO A 159 -16.15 -20.25 10.69
CA PRO A 159 -15.72 -18.96 10.13
C PRO A 159 -16.57 -17.82 10.70
N TYR A 160 -16.07 -16.59 10.62
CA TYR A 160 -16.88 -15.43 11.01
C TYR A 160 -18.14 -15.32 10.16
N THR A 161 -19.24 -15.03 10.84
CA THR A 161 -20.43 -14.47 10.22
C THR A 161 -20.15 -13.09 9.65
N THR A 162 -21.03 -12.61 8.76
CA THR A 162 -20.98 -11.24 8.24
C THR A 162 -20.95 -10.20 9.36
N GLU A 163 -21.76 -10.37 10.41
CA GLU A 163 -21.84 -9.42 11.52
C GLU A 163 -20.57 -9.39 12.36
N GLU A 164 -20.01 -10.56 12.72
CA GLU A 164 -18.74 -10.66 13.45
C GLU A 164 -17.59 -10.03 12.67
N ALA A 165 -17.48 -10.33 11.37
CA ALA A 165 -16.48 -9.72 10.51
C ALA A 165 -16.65 -8.20 10.41
N ALA A 166 -17.88 -7.72 10.23
CA ALA A 166 -18.17 -6.30 10.17
C ALA A 166 -17.79 -5.58 11.47
N ASN A 167 -18.15 -6.14 12.62
CA ASN A 167 -17.82 -5.57 13.93
C ASN A 167 -16.31 -5.53 14.16
N LEU A 168 -15.57 -6.57 13.77
CA LEU A 168 -14.11 -6.56 13.87
C LEU A 168 -13.52 -5.44 13.01
N ILE A 169 -13.97 -5.31 11.76
CA ILE A 169 -13.45 -4.29 10.85
C ILE A 169 -13.83 -2.87 11.31
N VAL A 170 -14.98 -2.69 11.99
CA VAL A 170 -15.32 -1.44 12.68
C VAL A 170 -14.23 -1.11 13.69
N GLU A 171 -13.91 -2.03 14.61
CA GLU A 171 -12.87 -1.81 15.62
C GLU A 171 -11.49 -1.53 15.01
N VAL A 172 -11.09 -2.29 13.99
CA VAL A 172 -9.84 -2.05 13.24
C VAL A 172 -9.81 -0.65 12.64
N LYS A 173 -10.93 -0.18 12.07
CA LYS A 173 -11.04 1.17 11.49
C LYS A 173 -11.08 2.30 12.50
N ARG A 174 -11.41 2.02 13.77
CA ARG A 174 -11.34 3.03 14.85
C ARG A 174 -9.90 3.33 15.25
N ILE A 175 -9.04 2.31 15.20
CA ILE A 175 -7.63 2.42 15.64
C ILE A 175 -6.64 2.60 14.48
N ILE A 176 -7.11 2.54 13.23
CA ILE A 176 -6.22 2.54 12.07
C ILE A 176 -5.44 3.86 11.96
N PRO A 177 -4.10 3.80 11.81
CA PRO A 177 -3.31 4.99 11.62
C PRO A 177 -3.61 5.75 10.32
N PRO A 178 -3.43 7.08 10.31
CA PRO A 178 -3.81 7.93 9.18
C PRO A 178 -2.97 7.74 7.92
N TRP A 179 -1.79 7.12 8.03
CA TRP A 179 -0.90 6.79 6.91
C TRP A 179 -1.20 5.44 6.25
N ILE A 180 -2.15 4.66 6.77
CA ILE A 180 -2.51 3.36 6.19
C ILE A 180 -3.69 3.50 5.24
N ARG A 181 -3.64 2.77 4.11
CA ARG A 181 -4.78 2.65 3.17
C ARG A 181 -5.40 1.25 3.21
N ILE A 182 -6.69 1.14 3.57
CA ILE A 182 -7.44 -0.11 3.37
C ILE A 182 -7.91 -0.20 1.92
N MET A 183 -7.21 -0.99 1.10
CA MET A 183 -7.50 -1.19 -0.32
C MET A 183 -8.84 -1.91 -0.51
N ARG A 184 -9.00 -3.07 0.14
CA ARG A 184 -10.19 -3.92 0.01
C ARG A 184 -10.60 -4.49 1.36
N VAL A 185 -11.92 -4.70 1.49
CA VAL A 185 -12.57 -5.31 2.64
C VAL A 185 -13.48 -6.37 2.03
N GLN A 186 -13.09 -7.63 2.15
CA GLN A 186 -13.58 -8.81 1.41
C GLN A 186 -12.95 -9.06 0.02
N ARG A 187 -12.97 -10.34 -0.38
CA ARG A 187 -12.59 -10.83 -1.70
C ARG A 187 -13.82 -10.98 -2.60
N ASP A 188 -13.64 -10.78 -3.91
CA ASP A 188 -14.68 -11.01 -4.90
C ASP A 188 -14.78 -12.51 -5.24
N ILE A 189 -15.38 -13.30 -4.35
CA ILE A 189 -15.69 -14.72 -4.60
C ILE A 189 -17.21 -14.83 -4.81
N PRO A 190 -17.68 -15.51 -5.89
CA PRO A 190 -19.09 -15.77 -6.09
C PRO A 190 -19.74 -16.46 -4.88
N ALA A 191 -20.86 -15.92 -4.39
CA ALA A 191 -21.48 -16.36 -3.14
C ALA A 191 -21.86 -17.86 -3.12
N TYR A 192 -22.20 -18.43 -4.28
CA TYR A 192 -22.54 -19.85 -4.42
C TYR A 192 -21.36 -20.80 -4.20
N LEU A 193 -20.11 -20.30 -4.27
CA LEU A 193 -18.90 -21.08 -3.95
C LEU A 193 -18.58 -21.06 -2.44
N ILE A 194 -19.23 -20.18 -1.68
CA ILE A 194 -18.99 -19.99 -0.25
C ILE A 194 -19.94 -20.89 0.54
N GLU A 195 -19.39 -21.97 1.09
CA GLU A 195 -20.15 -22.90 1.93
C GLU A 195 -20.50 -22.25 3.28
N ALA A 196 -19.51 -21.61 3.92
CA ALA A 196 -19.67 -20.86 5.17
C ALA A 196 -18.74 -19.64 5.26
N GLY A 197 -19.13 -18.66 6.07
CA GLY A 197 -18.43 -17.38 6.24
C GLY A 197 -19.22 -16.20 5.67
N VAL A 198 -18.53 -15.10 5.36
CA VAL A 198 -19.14 -13.88 4.80
C VAL A 198 -19.61 -14.13 3.36
N LYS A 199 -20.93 -14.14 3.13
CA LYS A 199 -21.53 -14.30 1.79
C LYS A 199 -21.96 -12.98 1.13
N ARG A 200 -22.04 -11.89 1.90
CA ARG A 200 -22.42 -10.57 1.40
C ARG A 200 -21.30 -9.95 0.56
N SER A 201 -21.67 -9.34 -0.55
CA SER A 201 -20.76 -8.62 -1.46
C SER A 201 -20.59 -7.13 -1.10
N ASP A 202 -21.21 -6.66 -0.02
CA ASP A 202 -21.23 -5.26 0.40
C ASP A 202 -20.70 -5.06 1.83
N LEU A 203 -19.81 -5.94 2.34
CA LEU A 203 -19.28 -5.86 3.71
C LEU A 203 -18.70 -4.47 4.04
N ARG A 204 -18.03 -3.84 3.07
CA ARG A 204 -17.50 -2.48 3.23
C ARG A 204 -18.61 -1.45 3.52
N GLN A 205 -19.76 -1.57 2.87
CA GLN A 205 -20.90 -0.69 3.08
C GLN A 205 -21.50 -0.91 4.46
N LEU A 206 -21.72 -2.17 4.87
CA LEU A 206 -22.20 -2.51 6.20
C LEU A 206 -21.29 -1.93 7.31
N VAL A 207 -19.97 -2.04 7.15
CA VAL A 207 -19.00 -1.42 8.07
C VAL A 207 -19.14 0.11 8.10
N GLN A 208 -19.38 0.76 6.96
CA GLN A 208 -19.58 2.22 6.89
C GLN A 208 -20.86 2.65 7.61
N GLU A 209 -21.96 1.90 7.43
CA GLU A 209 -23.22 2.16 8.12
C GLU A 209 -23.08 2.00 9.63
N LYS A 210 -22.37 0.96 10.10
CA LYS A 210 -22.08 0.76 11.52
C LYS A 210 -21.26 1.91 12.11
N LEU A 211 -20.18 2.32 11.44
CA LEU A 211 -19.37 3.48 11.85
C LEU A 211 -20.22 4.75 11.98
N LYS A 212 -21.10 5.00 10.99
CA LYS A 212 -22.03 6.14 11.00
C LYS A 212 -23.00 6.08 12.19
N LYS A 213 -23.59 4.91 12.47
CA LYS A 213 -24.49 4.70 13.63
C LYS A 213 -23.78 4.95 14.96
N LEU A 214 -22.49 4.63 15.05
CA LEU A 214 -21.68 4.86 16.24
C LEU A 214 -21.14 6.30 16.35
N GLY A 215 -21.36 7.14 15.34
CA GLY A 215 -20.78 8.50 15.30
C GLY A 215 -19.25 8.51 15.18
N VAL A 216 -18.63 7.40 14.74
CA VAL A 216 -17.17 7.29 14.64
C VAL A 216 -16.72 7.37 13.20
N ARG A 217 -15.66 8.16 12.95
CA ARG A 217 -15.03 8.29 11.63
C ARG A 217 -13.73 7.50 11.55
N CYS A 218 -13.55 6.81 10.44
CA CYS A 218 -12.29 6.13 10.11
C CYS A 218 -11.29 7.15 9.54
N ARG A 219 -10.07 7.17 10.05
CA ARG A 219 -9.02 8.12 9.62
C ARG A 219 -8.01 7.55 8.63
N CYS A 220 -8.24 6.36 8.09
CA CYS A 220 -7.34 5.81 7.06
C CYS A 220 -7.38 6.64 5.77
N ILE A 221 -6.32 6.56 4.96
CA ILE A 221 -6.17 7.33 3.71
C ILE A 221 -7.43 7.27 2.83
N ARG A 222 -7.99 6.07 2.62
CA ARG A 222 -9.16 5.89 1.75
C ARG A 222 -10.42 6.59 2.25
N CYS A 223 -10.57 6.77 3.57
CA CYS A 223 -11.75 7.44 4.11
C CYS A 223 -11.59 8.96 4.13
N ARG A 224 -10.36 9.47 3.95
CA ARG A 224 -10.06 10.91 3.94
C ARG A 224 -9.75 11.45 2.55
N GLU A 225 -9.43 10.60 1.58
CA GLU A 225 -9.10 11.03 0.22
C GLU A 225 -10.20 11.94 -0.37
N VAL A 226 -9.79 13.10 -0.91
CA VAL A 226 -10.70 14.17 -1.38
C VAL A 226 -11.80 13.67 -2.29
N GLY A 227 -11.49 12.71 -3.16
CA GLY A 227 -12.48 12.11 -4.04
C GLY A 227 -13.58 11.36 -3.28
N HIS A 228 -13.21 10.59 -2.25
CA HIS A 228 -14.18 9.85 -1.45
C HIS A 228 -15.01 10.78 -0.57
N ARG A 229 -14.38 11.76 0.09
CA ARG A 229 -15.06 12.78 0.91
C ARG A 229 -16.06 13.59 0.10
N TRP A 230 -15.67 14.01 -1.11
CA TRP A 230 -16.57 14.76 -1.96
C TRP A 230 -17.72 13.90 -2.50
N LEU A 231 -17.44 12.74 -3.11
CA LEU A 231 -18.48 11.93 -3.75
C LEU A 231 -19.46 11.29 -2.75
N LYS A 232 -18.99 10.89 -1.56
CA LYS A 232 -19.82 10.17 -0.58
C LYS A 232 -20.46 11.06 0.46
N GLU A 233 -19.80 12.15 0.83
CA GLU A 233 -20.21 12.98 1.97
C GLU A 233 -20.50 14.43 1.56
N GLY A 234 -20.27 14.81 0.29
CA GLY A 234 -20.45 16.19 -0.17
C GLY A 234 -19.42 17.18 0.39
N VAL A 235 -18.41 16.70 1.13
CA VAL A 235 -17.42 17.54 1.79
C VAL A 235 -16.29 17.87 0.83
N LYS A 236 -16.12 19.17 0.56
CA LYS A 236 -15.01 19.71 -0.23
C LYS A 236 -13.92 20.23 0.72
N PRO A 237 -12.64 20.16 0.33
CA PRO A 237 -11.58 20.79 1.10
C PRO A 237 -11.71 22.32 0.99
N ASP A 238 -11.43 23.02 2.08
CA ASP A 238 -11.22 24.46 2.07
C ASP A 238 -9.79 24.75 1.59
N PRO A 239 -9.61 25.41 0.42
CA PRO A 239 -8.33 25.84 -0.10
C PRO A 239 -7.37 26.48 0.90
N ASP A 240 -7.90 27.31 1.79
CA ASP A 240 -7.10 28.20 2.65
C ASP A 240 -6.67 27.47 3.94
N GLN A 241 -7.27 26.31 4.20
CA GLN A 241 -6.98 25.45 5.35
C GLN A 241 -6.05 24.28 5.00
N VAL A 242 -5.72 24.10 3.73
CA VAL A 242 -4.79 23.04 3.30
C VAL A 242 -3.38 23.37 3.76
N LYS A 243 -2.80 22.49 4.58
CA LYS A 243 -1.41 22.61 5.04
C LYS A 243 -0.67 21.30 4.81
N VAL A 244 0.66 21.38 4.81
CA VAL A 244 1.53 20.22 4.78
C VAL A 244 1.82 19.76 6.21
N TYR A 245 1.69 18.46 6.46
CA TYR A 245 1.95 17.85 7.75
C TYR A 245 2.81 16.61 7.59
N THR A 246 3.67 16.36 8.58
CA THR A 246 4.58 15.20 8.59
C THR A 246 4.33 14.35 9.82
N ASN A 247 3.96 13.08 9.61
CA ASN A 247 3.90 12.05 10.65
C ASN A 247 5.15 11.17 10.55
N ARG A 248 5.85 10.93 11.67
CA ARG A 248 7.09 10.14 11.73
C ARG A 248 6.87 8.89 12.55
N GLU A 249 7.30 7.74 12.04
CA GLU A 249 7.13 6.44 12.67
C GLU A 249 8.39 5.60 12.48
N GLU A 250 8.90 5.04 13.58
CA GLU A 250 9.90 3.98 13.50
C GLU A 250 9.28 2.76 12.83
N ALA A 251 9.94 2.28 11.78
CA ALA A 251 9.47 1.13 11.02
C ALA A 251 10.62 0.37 10.37
N SER A 252 10.69 -0.92 10.71
CA SER A 252 11.64 -1.89 10.16
C SER A 252 13.07 -1.36 10.24
N GLU A 253 13.50 -1.00 11.45
CA GLU A 253 14.85 -0.48 11.76
C GLU A 253 15.24 0.83 11.04
N GLY A 254 14.29 1.48 10.37
CA GLY A 254 14.44 2.79 9.77
C GLY A 254 13.31 3.72 10.22
N LEU A 255 13.19 4.85 9.53
CA LEU A 255 12.19 5.86 9.84
C LEU A 255 11.30 6.11 8.61
N ASP A 256 9.99 5.91 8.77
CA ASP A 256 9.00 6.27 7.77
C ASP A 256 8.39 7.64 8.11
N LEU A 257 8.35 8.53 7.12
CA LEU A 257 7.76 9.85 7.20
C LEU A 257 6.61 9.95 6.19
N PHE A 258 5.39 10.13 6.71
CA PHE A 258 4.19 10.38 5.93
C PHE A 258 3.95 11.89 5.85
N ILE A 259 4.31 12.48 4.71
CA ILE A 259 4.15 13.91 4.43
C ILE A 259 2.85 14.09 3.65
N SER A 260 1.93 14.91 4.12
CA SER A 260 0.56 14.98 3.60
C SER A 260 0.08 16.41 3.45
N ALA A 261 -0.59 16.70 2.33
CA ALA A 261 -1.33 17.94 2.11
C ALA A 261 -2.79 17.70 2.48
N GLU A 262 -3.22 18.28 3.60
CA GLU A 262 -4.52 17.99 4.21
C GLU A 262 -5.22 19.26 4.69
N ASP A 263 -6.55 19.27 4.53
CA ASP A 263 -7.44 20.14 5.29
C ASP A 263 -7.89 19.35 6.53
N ARG A 264 -7.28 19.63 7.68
CA ARG A 264 -7.57 18.91 8.93
C ARG A 264 -8.89 19.32 9.58
N ILE A 265 -9.42 20.50 9.27
CA ILE A 265 -10.72 20.97 9.79
C ILE A 265 -11.82 20.11 9.19
N ASN A 266 -11.79 19.94 7.88
CA ASN A 266 -12.76 19.09 7.20
C ASN A 266 -12.33 17.62 7.18
N ASP A 267 -11.10 17.27 7.60
CA ASP A 267 -10.47 15.93 7.59
C ASP A 267 -10.29 15.34 6.17
N VAL A 268 -9.93 16.20 5.21
CA VAL A 268 -9.77 15.88 3.79
C VAL A 268 -8.29 15.79 3.42
N LEU A 269 -7.90 14.66 2.84
CA LEU A 269 -6.56 14.39 2.32
C LEU A 269 -6.51 14.65 0.80
N ILE A 270 -5.66 15.59 0.37
CA ILE A 270 -5.52 15.97 -1.05
C ILE A 270 -4.39 15.19 -1.73
N GLY A 271 -3.29 14.97 -1.02
CA GLY A 271 -2.16 14.20 -1.52
C GLY A 271 -1.18 13.89 -0.41
N TYR A 272 -0.31 12.91 -0.65
CA TYR A 272 0.70 12.52 0.31
C TYR A 272 1.95 11.98 -0.39
N LEU A 273 3.03 11.95 0.36
CA LEU A 273 4.32 11.37 0.01
C LEU A 273 4.80 10.50 1.18
N ARG A 274 5.37 9.33 0.86
CA ARG A 274 6.04 8.44 1.80
C ARG A 274 7.54 8.57 1.62
N LEU A 275 8.20 9.26 2.54
CA LEU A 275 9.65 9.37 2.62
C LEU A 275 10.15 8.34 3.63
N ARG A 276 11.27 7.69 3.33
CA ARG A 276 11.94 6.76 4.24
C ARG A 276 13.39 7.18 4.42
N ILE A 277 13.84 7.19 5.67
CA ILE A 277 15.25 7.06 6.02
C ILE A 277 15.51 5.57 6.20
N PRO A 278 16.26 4.92 5.28
CA PRO A 278 16.45 3.48 5.30
C PRO A 278 17.23 3.03 6.54
N SER A 279 17.07 1.74 6.89
CA SER A 279 17.89 1.13 7.94
C SER A 279 19.33 0.94 7.46
N GLU A 280 20.25 0.68 8.39
CA GLU A 280 21.64 0.32 8.07
C GLU A 280 21.76 -0.99 7.27
N LYS A 281 20.70 -1.80 7.26
CA LYS A 281 20.63 -3.07 6.54
C LYS A 281 20.05 -2.94 5.13
N ALA A 282 19.87 -1.73 4.60
CA ALA A 282 19.50 -1.57 3.20
C ALA A 282 20.58 -2.21 2.32
N HIS A 283 20.19 -3.02 1.32
CA HIS A 283 21.15 -3.81 0.54
C HIS A 283 21.45 -3.25 -0.84
N ARG A 284 20.60 -2.35 -1.34
CA ARG A 284 20.70 -1.81 -2.70
C ARG A 284 21.91 -0.87 -2.85
N PRO A 285 22.78 -1.09 -3.86
CA PRO A 285 23.96 -0.25 -4.03
C PRO A 285 23.61 1.21 -4.28
N GLU A 286 22.52 1.49 -5.00
CA GLU A 286 22.08 2.86 -5.29
C GLU A 286 21.68 3.63 -4.02
N ILE A 287 21.28 2.91 -2.96
CA ILE A 287 20.87 3.50 -1.68
C ILE A 287 22.08 3.70 -0.76
N ASN A 288 23.05 2.78 -0.81
CA ASN A 288 24.20 2.75 0.11
C ASN A 288 25.42 3.55 -0.39
N GLU A 289 25.49 3.88 -1.67
CA GLU A 289 26.61 4.64 -2.26
C GLU A 289 26.86 5.98 -1.52
N LYS A 290 25.80 6.61 -1.03
CA LYS A 290 25.81 7.87 -0.28
C LYS A 290 24.74 7.86 0.80
N PRO A 291 24.83 8.68 1.85
CA PRO A 291 23.74 8.91 2.78
C PRO A 291 22.47 9.33 2.04
N SER A 292 21.49 8.41 1.95
CA SER A 292 20.33 8.56 1.07
C SER A 292 19.00 8.53 1.82
N ALA A 293 18.00 9.23 1.28
CA ALA A 293 16.58 9.03 1.60
C ALA A 293 15.83 8.44 0.40
N ILE A 294 14.68 7.82 0.65
CA ILE A 294 13.90 7.14 -0.38
C ILE A 294 12.45 7.62 -0.36
N ILE A 295 11.97 8.16 -1.48
CA ILE A 295 10.56 8.43 -1.73
C ILE A 295 9.92 7.15 -2.28
N ARG A 296 9.13 6.50 -1.43
CA ARG A 296 8.47 5.21 -1.70
C ARG A 296 7.15 5.38 -2.47
N GLU A 297 6.50 6.53 -2.28
CA GLU A 297 5.25 6.86 -2.93
C GLU A 297 5.06 8.38 -2.96
N LEU A 298 4.63 8.92 -4.10
CA LEU A 298 3.98 10.23 -4.20
C LEU A 298 2.60 10.00 -4.83
N HIS A 299 1.55 10.46 -4.15
CA HIS A 299 0.19 10.32 -4.64
C HIS A 299 -0.59 11.62 -4.43
N VAL A 300 -1.04 12.24 -5.51
CA VAL A 300 -1.94 13.40 -5.47
C VAL A 300 -3.26 12.97 -6.07
N TYR A 301 -4.34 13.13 -5.31
CA TYR A 301 -5.67 12.82 -5.79
C TYR A 301 -6.11 13.90 -6.78
N GLY A 302 -6.27 13.51 -8.04
CA GLY A 302 -6.91 14.34 -9.06
C GLY A 302 -8.40 14.53 -8.75
N PRO A 303 -9.09 15.46 -9.45
CA PRO A 303 -10.54 15.51 -9.38
C PRO A 303 -11.11 14.15 -9.82
N LEU A 304 -11.98 13.57 -8.99
CA LEU A 304 -12.87 12.52 -9.48
C LEU A 304 -13.83 13.20 -10.43
N VAL A 305 -13.61 13.01 -11.73
CA VAL A 305 -14.53 13.45 -12.76
C VAL A 305 -15.59 12.35 -12.91
N PRO A 306 -16.87 12.56 -12.52
CA PRO A 306 -17.93 11.63 -12.88
C PRO A 306 -17.97 11.52 -14.41
N VAL A 307 -18.19 10.33 -14.94
CA VAL A 307 -18.32 10.10 -16.39
C VAL A 307 -19.35 11.11 -16.94
N GLY A 308 -18.91 12.00 -17.85
CA GLY A 308 -19.77 12.97 -18.54
C GLY A 308 -19.76 14.43 -18.03
N ARG A 309 -18.93 14.84 -17.05
CA ARG A 309 -18.83 16.26 -16.64
C ARG A 309 -17.40 16.78 -16.58
N HIS A 310 -16.99 17.70 -17.47
CA HIS A 310 -15.73 18.41 -17.33
C HIS A 310 -15.84 19.54 -16.30
N PHE A 311 -14.87 19.68 -15.39
CA PHE A 311 -14.71 20.85 -14.52
C PHE A 311 -13.33 21.48 -14.76
N GLU A 312 -13.32 22.74 -15.20
CA GLU A 312 -12.13 23.50 -15.65
C GLU A 312 -11.18 23.98 -14.53
N LYS A 313 -11.46 23.69 -13.25
CA LYS A 313 -10.61 24.12 -12.12
C LYS A 313 -10.19 22.95 -11.22
N ALA A 314 -9.46 22.01 -11.80
CA ALA A 314 -8.99 20.81 -11.12
C ALA A 314 -7.91 21.11 -10.07
N TRP A 315 -8.09 20.60 -8.85
CA TRP A 315 -7.12 20.66 -7.73
C TRP A 315 -5.69 20.18 -8.08
N GLN A 316 -5.57 19.39 -9.15
CA GLN A 316 -4.30 18.92 -9.70
C GLN A 316 -3.41 20.07 -10.22
N HIS A 317 -3.95 21.26 -10.47
CA HIS A 317 -3.21 22.45 -10.92
C HIS A 317 -2.60 23.30 -9.79
N LYS A 318 -2.80 22.93 -8.51
CA LYS A 318 -2.19 23.65 -7.37
C LYS A 318 -0.76 23.23 -7.03
N GLY A 319 -0.16 22.34 -7.81
CA GLY A 319 1.25 21.97 -7.62
C GLY A 319 1.55 21.18 -6.35
N TYR A 320 0.56 20.59 -5.67
CA TYR A 320 0.79 19.82 -4.43
C TYR A 320 1.82 18.70 -4.58
N GLY A 321 1.93 18.09 -5.77
CA GLY A 321 2.97 17.10 -6.04
C GLY A 321 4.39 17.70 -5.98
N ALA A 322 4.57 18.94 -6.42
CA ALA A 322 5.83 19.66 -6.32
C ALA A 322 6.10 20.12 -4.88
N ILE A 323 5.07 20.59 -4.17
CA ILE A 323 5.16 21.01 -2.76
C ILE A 323 5.61 19.84 -1.87
N LEU A 324 4.95 18.67 -2.01
CA LEU A 324 5.31 17.48 -1.25
C LEU A 324 6.72 16.97 -1.58
N LEU A 325 7.12 17.06 -2.85
CA LEU A 325 8.46 16.67 -3.29
C LEU A 325 9.54 17.60 -2.70
N ALA A 326 9.31 18.92 -2.76
CA ALA A 326 10.21 19.92 -2.18
C ALA A 326 10.34 19.75 -0.66
N GLU A 327 9.24 19.48 0.05
CA GLU A 327 9.29 19.23 1.49
C GLU A 327 10.05 17.92 1.83
N ALA A 328 9.92 16.90 0.99
CA ALA A 328 10.69 15.66 1.15
C ALA A 328 12.20 15.88 0.95
N GLU A 329 12.58 16.66 -0.06
CA GLU A 329 13.97 17.06 -0.31
C GLU A 329 14.52 17.89 0.86
N ARG A 330 13.75 18.86 1.36
CA ARG A 330 14.10 19.70 2.51
C ARG A 330 14.32 18.86 3.76
N ILE A 331 13.36 18.00 4.13
CA ILE A 331 13.47 17.13 5.30
C ILE A 331 14.68 16.20 5.18
N ALA A 332 14.86 15.55 4.03
CA ALA A 332 15.98 14.65 3.82
C ALA A 332 17.33 15.35 4.01
N LYS A 333 17.48 16.57 3.47
CA LYS A 333 18.72 17.36 3.58
C LYS A 333 18.92 17.96 4.97
N GLU A 334 17.96 18.74 5.45
CA GLU A 334 18.12 19.63 6.61
C GLU A 334 17.90 18.94 7.96
N GLU A 335 17.10 17.86 8.00
CA GLU A 335 16.78 17.17 9.26
C GLU A 335 17.49 15.84 9.43
N TYR A 336 17.97 15.23 8.34
CA TYR A 336 18.58 13.89 8.35
C TYR A 336 19.91 13.79 7.60
N ASP A 337 20.48 14.93 7.20
CA ASP A 337 21.81 15.05 6.57
C ASP A 337 22.01 14.12 5.37
N LYS A 338 20.96 13.91 4.58
CA LYS A 338 21.04 13.08 3.37
C LYS A 338 21.56 13.90 2.20
N GLN A 339 22.43 13.26 1.43
CA GLN A 339 23.11 13.83 0.27
C GLN A 339 22.42 13.43 -1.04
N LYS A 340 21.64 12.35 -1.02
CA LYS A 340 20.91 11.84 -2.19
C LYS A 340 19.48 11.48 -1.82
N ILE A 341 18.56 11.70 -2.74
CA ILE A 341 17.17 11.22 -2.61
C ILE A 341 16.79 10.39 -3.82
N LEU A 342 16.29 9.17 -3.57
CA LEU A 342 15.82 8.25 -4.58
C LEU A 342 14.29 8.22 -4.61
N VAL A 343 13.73 7.83 -5.74
CA VAL A 343 12.29 7.69 -5.95
C VAL A 343 11.99 6.35 -6.61
N THR A 344 11.12 5.58 -5.97
CA THR A 344 10.50 4.40 -6.59
C THR A 344 9.41 4.87 -7.55
N SER A 345 9.80 5.20 -8.78
CA SER A 345 8.88 5.68 -9.82
C SER A 345 8.34 4.53 -10.66
N ALA A 346 7.03 4.56 -10.94
CA ALA A 346 6.47 3.76 -12.02
C ALA A 346 7.05 4.21 -13.38
N LEU A 347 7.01 3.33 -14.38
CA LEU A 347 7.57 3.61 -15.70
C LEU A 347 6.94 4.87 -16.32
N GLY A 348 5.60 4.93 -16.37
CA GLY A 348 4.86 6.04 -16.94
C GLY A 348 4.95 7.35 -16.14
N THR A 349 5.61 7.36 -14.97
CA THR A 349 5.79 8.55 -14.14
C THR A 349 7.22 9.07 -14.09
N LYS A 350 8.22 8.40 -14.69
CA LYS A 350 9.61 8.86 -14.62
C LYS A 350 9.82 10.26 -15.18
N MET A 351 9.15 10.58 -16.30
CA MET A 351 9.18 11.92 -16.90
C MET A 351 8.65 13.01 -15.97
N TYR A 352 7.75 12.69 -15.04
CA TYR A 352 7.29 13.66 -14.03
C TYR A 352 8.47 14.13 -13.17
N TYR A 353 9.26 13.19 -12.65
CA TYR A 353 10.40 13.46 -11.77
C TYR A 353 11.58 14.10 -12.49
N MET A 354 11.80 13.78 -13.77
CA MET A 354 12.86 14.42 -14.58
C MET A 354 12.70 15.94 -14.66
N ARG A 355 11.46 16.44 -14.68
CA ARG A 355 11.18 17.89 -14.67
C ARG A 355 11.63 18.58 -13.37
N PHE A 356 11.85 17.83 -12.30
CA PHE A 356 12.36 18.31 -11.01
C PHE A 356 13.86 18.03 -10.83
N GLY A 357 14.55 17.62 -11.89
CA GLY A 357 16.00 17.38 -11.89
C GLY A 357 16.43 15.96 -11.51
N TYR A 358 15.49 15.04 -11.34
CA TYR A 358 15.82 13.63 -11.10
C TYR A 358 16.32 12.94 -12.38
N LYS A 359 17.26 12.01 -12.23
CA LYS A 359 17.85 11.21 -13.32
C LYS A 359 17.71 9.72 -13.03
N TYR A 360 17.93 8.87 -14.02
CA TYR A 360 17.95 7.42 -13.78
C TYR A 360 19.11 7.05 -12.85
N ASP A 361 18.83 6.16 -11.89
CA ASP A 361 19.79 5.59 -10.96
C ASP A 361 19.35 4.15 -10.65
N GLY A 362 19.89 3.21 -11.43
CA GLY A 362 19.42 1.82 -11.44
C GLY A 362 17.91 1.71 -11.70
N PRO A 363 17.13 1.01 -10.84
CA PRO A 363 15.67 0.93 -10.96
C PRO A 363 14.95 2.20 -10.50
N TYR A 364 15.65 3.16 -9.89
CA TYR A 364 15.09 4.38 -9.31
C TYR A 364 15.24 5.59 -10.23
N MET A 365 14.61 6.68 -9.80
CA MET A 365 14.99 8.04 -10.20
C MET A 365 15.68 8.70 -9.00
N SER A 366 16.86 9.29 -9.15
CA SER A 366 17.56 9.95 -8.02
C SER A 366 17.96 11.39 -8.33
N LYS A 367 18.21 12.15 -7.27
CA LYS A 367 18.67 13.53 -7.30
C LYS A 367 19.65 13.75 -6.15
N GLU A 368 20.77 14.40 -6.46
CA GLU A 368 21.73 14.88 -5.45
C GLU A 368 21.14 16.10 -4.73
N LEU A 369 21.14 16.06 -3.41
CA LEU A 369 20.77 17.16 -2.53
C LEU A 369 22.05 18.00 -2.32
N LYS A 370 22.29 18.97 -3.21
CA LYS A 370 23.47 19.85 -3.11
C LYS A 370 23.47 20.57 -1.76
N ASN A 371 24.65 20.72 -1.16
CA ASN A 371 24.88 21.62 -0.03
C ASN A 371 24.48 23.06 -0.37
#